data_AF-A0A533S626-F1
#
_entry.id   AF-A0A533S626-F1
#
_cell.length_a   1.000
_cell.length_b   1.000
_cell.length_c   1.000
_cell.angle_alpha   90.00
_cell.angle_beta   90.00
_cell.angle_gamma   90.00
#
_symmetry.space_group_name_H-M   'P 1'
#
loop_
_entity.id
_entity.type
_entity.pdbx_description
1 polymer ?
#
loop_
_entity_poly.entity_id
_entity_poly.type
_entity_poly.pdbx_seq_one_letter_code
_entity_poly.pdbx_strand_id
1 'polypeptide(L)'
;MSNVTISCPYCGFSRQIPYDKVPDGPRKVTCPKCQETFIYTRPEEAPVTESSGVSPISKETSVAPQGGQSADAANETNTDSFAELRSRPVPPLMTDIGELFQESWTIFKSRFATLIGLCLLGIAGFIAPILLAGGLASMTTAGGGIFVSLIALGVLVGFLCGIWCLGGLLCAVVDDGLNLKGALQKGKGIILSLTWISILSAFIICGGYLLLIIPGIIFSVWFVFGQFLLVEDEARGMGALLKSREYVRGQWFNVAIRLLLIWAVSGIISAIPLAGPFLSLAFFPYVMIFQYLIFRNLRQIKGEIPYPCGVGNKLVWPAVSLLGLIVVPALVISLAGFSVFGALSLLAPLAKGKIMQSTQAPEAIPPLASPLAPVEPGLPGIGGSPETNPTSPTDASGALSSDEIPPESISVFIYAVNYTGEVRVNGTVVQKLEGEPDMQYNYNLNGKSFRNGQNRVVVDFAELPNPPSTMLEIHLRVSRSLQDGQKVVLGEWRINEKGTGSRIFEFEIPK
;
A
#
# COMPACT_ATOMS: atom_id res chain seq x y z
N MET A 1 2.78 -42.58 -20.50
CA MET A 1 2.35 -41.30 -19.88
C MET A 1 2.03 -40.36 -21.02
N SER A 2 0.76 -40.00 -21.21
CA SER A 2 0.38 -39.03 -22.24
C SER A 2 0.99 -37.68 -21.89
N ASN A 3 1.67 -37.04 -22.86
CA ASN A 3 2.18 -35.68 -22.73
C ASN A 3 1.31 -34.77 -23.59
N VAL A 4 1.00 -33.58 -23.09
CA VAL A 4 0.30 -32.54 -23.86
C VAL A 4 1.27 -31.42 -24.19
N THR A 5 1.21 -30.95 -25.44
CA THR A 5 1.98 -29.79 -25.88
C THR A 5 1.15 -28.54 -25.70
N ILE A 6 1.62 -27.60 -24.88
CA ILE A 6 1.03 -26.27 -24.73
C ILE A 6 1.86 -25.30 -25.57
N SER A 7 1.21 -24.57 -26.47
CA SER A 7 1.85 -23.59 -27.36
C SER A 7 1.34 -22.19 -27.09
N CYS A 8 2.26 -21.22 -27.00
CA CYS A 8 1.93 -19.81 -26.83
C CYS A 8 1.50 -19.19 -28.18
N PRO A 9 0.33 -18.55 -28.25
CA PRO A 9 -0.17 -17.95 -29.49
C PRO A 9 0.61 -16.69 -29.90
N TYR A 10 1.30 -16.02 -28.97
CA TYR A 10 1.98 -14.75 -29.22
C TYR A 10 3.42 -14.89 -29.75
N CYS A 11 4.17 -15.89 -29.27
CA CYS A 11 5.59 -16.05 -29.63
C CYS A 11 5.95 -17.44 -30.17
N GLY A 12 4.97 -18.34 -30.32
CA GLY A 12 5.16 -19.69 -30.84
C GLY A 12 5.92 -20.65 -29.92
N PHE A 13 6.24 -20.25 -28.68
CA PHE A 13 6.92 -21.12 -27.72
C PHE A 13 6.04 -22.30 -27.32
N SER A 14 6.55 -23.53 -27.43
CA SER A 14 5.83 -24.75 -27.05
C SER A 14 6.58 -25.54 -25.97
N ARG A 15 5.84 -26.18 -25.07
CA ARG A 15 6.38 -27.02 -24.00
C ARG A 15 5.50 -28.24 -23.78
N GLN A 16 6.12 -29.41 -23.62
CA GLN A 16 5.43 -30.65 -23.27
C GLN A 16 5.30 -30.79 -21.75
N ILE A 17 4.12 -31.13 -21.28
CA ILE A 17 3.82 -31.36 -19.87
C ILE A 17 3.08 -32.71 -19.72
N PRO A 18 3.39 -33.52 -18.70
CA PRO A 18 2.63 -34.72 -18.38
C PRO A 18 1.15 -34.40 -18.16
N TYR A 19 0.27 -35.21 -18.75
CA TYR A 19 -1.18 -34.97 -18.79
C TYR A 19 -1.84 -34.90 -17.40
N ASP A 20 -1.32 -35.67 -16.45
CA ASP A 20 -1.73 -35.72 -15.04
C ASP A 20 -1.48 -34.40 -14.28
N LYS A 21 -0.62 -33.52 -14.80
CA LYS A 21 -0.28 -32.23 -14.19
C LYS A 21 -1.09 -31.05 -14.77
N VAL A 22 -1.99 -31.30 -15.72
CA VAL A 22 -2.82 -30.26 -16.34
C VAL A 22 -4.20 -30.26 -15.67
N PRO A 23 -4.58 -29.21 -14.92
CA PRO A 23 -5.89 -29.12 -14.28
C PRO A 23 -7.02 -29.02 -15.30
N ASP A 24 -8.20 -29.53 -14.95
CA ASP A 24 -9.39 -29.42 -15.80
C ASP A 24 -9.94 -27.98 -15.87
N GLY A 25 -10.48 -27.63 -17.05
CA GLY A 25 -11.11 -26.33 -17.36
C GLY A 25 -10.17 -25.27 -17.96
N PRO A 26 -10.71 -24.10 -18.34
CA PRO A 26 -9.93 -22.99 -18.88
C PRO A 26 -9.02 -22.40 -17.79
N ARG A 27 -7.71 -22.33 -18.06
CA ARG A 27 -6.71 -21.78 -17.13
C ARG A 27 -5.90 -20.67 -17.78
N LYS A 28 -5.68 -19.59 -17.03
CA LYS A 28 -4.72 -18.55 -17.39
C LYS A 28 -3.29 -19.11 -17.24
N VAL A 29 -2.54 -19.12 -18.34
CA VAL A 29 -1.14 -19.54 -18.37
C VAL A 29 -0.27 -18.39 -18.87
N THR A 30 0.89 -18.21 -18.25
CA THR A 30 1.86 -17.16 -18.63
C THR A 30 3.01 -17.79 -19.41
N CYS A 31 3.32 -17.26 -20.59
CA CYS A 31 4.41 -17.76 -21.39
C CYS A 31 5.78 -17.42 -20.75
N PRO A 32 6.69 -18.37 -20.52
CA PRO A 32 7.99 -18.06 -19.94
C PRO A 32 8.92 -17.30 -20.91
N LYS A 33 8.63 -17.31 -22.22
CA LYS A 33 9.45 -16.66 -23.24
C LYS A 33 9.07 -15.20 -23.47
N CYS A 34 7.78 -14.90 -23.61
CA CYS A 34 7.29 -13.53 -23.89
C CYS A 34 6.47 -12.91 -22.76
N GLN A 35 6.26 -13.61 -21.64
CA GLN A 35 5.50 -13.18 -20.46
C GLN A 35 4.02 -12.82 -20.69
N GLU A 36 3.50 -13.02 -21.90
CA GLU A 36 2.08 -12.84 -22.20
C GLU A 36 1.21 -13.93 -21.57
N THR A 37 0.01 -13.52 -21.14
CA THR A 37 -0.95 -14.40 -20.47
C THR A 37 -2.09 -14.77 -21.41
N PHE A 38 -2.33 -16.07 -21.62
CA PHE A 38 -3.43 -16.57 -22.44
C PHE A 38 -4.24 -17.64 -21.72
N ILE A 39 -5.45 -17.89 -22.21
CA ILE A 39 -6.32 -18.96 -21.67
C ILE A 39 -6.03 -20.23 -22.44
N TYR A 40 -5.62 -21.27 -21.72
CA TYR A 40 -5.47 -22.63 -22.25
C TYR A 40 -6.64 -23.49 -21.77
N THR A 41 -7.30 -24.16 -22.72
CA THR A 41 -8.34 -25.15 -22.43
C THR A 41 -7.82 -26.51 -22.87
N ARG A 42 -7.84 -27.47 -21.94
CA ARG A 42 -7.47 -28.88 -22.21
C ARG A 42 -8.34 -29.40 -23.37
N PRO A 43 -7.74 -29.93 -24.45
CA PRO A 43 -8.49 -30.65 -25.47
C PRO A 43 -9.17 -31.86 -24.82
N GLU A 44 -10.49 -31.97 -24.96
CA GLU A 44 -11.27 -33.09 -24.45
C GLU A 44 -10.85 -34.37 -25.20
N GLU A 45 -10.42 -35.39 -24.46
CA GLU A 45 -10.11 -36.70 -25.03
C GLU A 45 -11.40 -37.28 -25.62
N ALA A 46 -11.46 -37.45 -26.93
CA ALA A 46 -12.58 -38.14 -27.57
C ALA A 46 -12.68 -39.56 -26.97
N PRO A 47 -13.89 -40.04 -26.62
CA PRO A 47 -14.05 -41.34 -25.97
C PRO A 47 -13.61 -42.45 -26.93
N VAL A 48 -12.65 -43.25 -26.44
CA VAL A 48 -12.17 -44.47 -27.09
C VAL A 48 -13.23 -45.54 -26.91
N THR A 49 -14.08 -45.75 -27.91
CA THR A 49 -14.97 -46.90 -27.96
C THR A 49 -14.18 -48.11 -28.45
N GLU A 50 -13.75 -48.96 -27.52
CA GLU A 50 -13.44 -50.37 -27.83
C GLU A 50 -14.75 -51.12 -28.07
N SER A 51 -14.94 -51.66 -29.27
CA SER A 51 -15.86 -52.75 -29.55
C SER A 51 -15.28 -53.63 -30.65
N SER A 52 -15.14 -54.90 -30.31
CA SER A 52 -14.61 -56.02 -31.08
C SER A 52 -15.23 -56.21 -32.46
N GLY A 53 -14.37 -56.59 -33.42
CA GLY A 53 -14.55 -57.61 -34.45
C GLY A 53 -15.75 -57.54 -35.40
N VAL A 54 -15.47 -57.35 -36.69
CA VAL A 54 -15.79 -58.24 -37.84
C VAL A 54 -15.43 -57.50 -39.14
N SER A 55 -14.58 -58.12 -39.97
CA SER A 55 -14.28 -57.76 -41.38
C SER A 55 -15.44 -58.26 -42.29
N PRO A 56 -15.60 -57.91 -43.59
CA PRO A 56 -14.61 -57.39 -44.54
C PRO A 56 -15.16 -56.44 -45.66
N ILE A 57 -14.35 -56.20 -46.71
CA ILE A 57 -14.70 -55.89 -48.13
C ILE A 57 -14.71 -54.41 -48.61
N SER A 58 -13.56 -54.04 -49.19
CA SER A 58 -13.32 -53.57 -50.58
C SER A 58 -13.60 -52.13 -51.07
N LYS A 59 -12.69 -51.76 -52.00
CA LYS A 59 -12.72 -50.73 -53.08
C LYS A 59 -12.26 -49.31 -52.69
N GLU A 60 -11.10 -48.82 -53.13
CA GLU A 60 -10.55 -48.57 -54.50
C GLU A 60 -10.78 -47.10 -54.92
N THR A 61 -9.76 -46.55 -55.62
CA THR A 61 -9.67 -45.23 -56.31
C THR A 61 -9.06 -44.12 -55.42
N SER A 62 -7.75 -43.84 -55.50
CA SER A 62 -7.06 -42.98 -56.49
C SER A 62 -7.74 -41.60 -56.63
N VAL A 63 -7.05 -40.47 -56.49
CA VAL A 63 -6.16 -39.86 -57.49
C VAL A 63 -5.37 -38.74 -56.79
N ALA A 64 -4.07 -38.66 -57.08
CA ALA A 64 -3.23 -37.46 -56.92
C ALA A 64 -2.94 -36.90 -58.33
N PRO A 65 -2.06 -35.89 -58.49
CA PRO A 65 -2.25 -34.45 -58.28
C PRO A 65 -1.97 -33.68 -59.60
N GLN A 66 -2.13 -32.34 -59.60
CA GLN A 66 -1.47 -31.33 -60.47
C GLN A 66 -2.30 -30.03 -60.32
N GLY A 67 -1.80 -28.80 -60.26
CA GLY A 67 -0.67 -28.09 -60.87
C GLY A 67 -1.11 -26.61 -60.77
N GLY A 68 -0.31 -25.67 -60.27
CA GLY A 68 0.73 -24.97 -61.01
C GLY A 68 0.17 -23.71 -61.68
N GLN A 69 0.62 -22.52 -61.25
CA GLN A 69 1.13 -21.42 -62.09
C GLN A 69 1.16 -20.06 -61.38
N SER A 70 2.18 -19.31 -61.76
CA SER A 70 2.72 -18.04 -61.27
C SER A 70 2.08 -16.82 -61.95
N ALA A 71 2.26 -15.61 -61.38
CA ALA A 71 2.99 -14.48 -61.99
C ALA A 71 2.65 -13.10 -61.37
N ASP A 72 3.63 -12.19 -61.48
CA ASP A 72 3.60 -10.72 -61.42
C ASP A 72 3.51 -10.02 -60.05
N ALA A 73 4.03 -8.81 -59.85
CA ALA A 73 5.27 -8.08 -60.18
C ALA A 73 5.06 -6.67 -59.56
N ALA A 74 6.06 -6.15 -58.85
CA ALA A 74 6.32 -4.74 -58.50
C ALA A 74 5.16 -3.83 -58.00
N ASN A 75 5.26 -3.25 -56.79
CA ASN A 75 5.69 -1.85 -56.64
C ASN A 75 5.87 -1.43 -55.16
N GLU A 76 6.78 -0.47 -54.96
CA GLU A 76 7.03 0.48 -53.85
C GLU A 76 6.02 0.51 -52.68
N THR A 77 6.42 0.52 -51.40
CA THR A 77 7.00 1.71 -50.74
C THR A 77 7.58 1.28 -49.38
N ASN A 78 8.89 1.37 -49.22
CA ASN A 78 9.58 1.21 -47.94
C ASN A 78 9.63 2.58 -47.25
N THR A 79 8.63 2.93 -46.48
CA THR A 79 8.66 4.10 -45.57
C THR A 79 7.73 3.84 -44.41
N ASP A 80 8.09 2.94 -43.48
CA ASP A 80 7.41 2.87 -42.17
C ASP A 80 8.23 2.15 -41.07
N SER A 81 9.56 2.00 -41.22
CA SER A 81 10.37 1.27 -40.21
C SER A 81 10.96 2.13 -39.08
N PHE A 82 10.61 3.41 -38.97
CA PHE A 82 11.12 4.32 -37.91
C PHE A 82 10.06 4.76 -36.88
N ALA A 83 8.79 4.38 -37.06
CA ALA A 83 7.72 4.71 -36.11
C ALA A 83 7.60 3.72 -34.94
N GLU A 84 8.15 2.51 -35.07
CA GLU A 84 7.99 1.43 -34.07
C GLU A 84 9.00 1.48 -32.90
N LEU A 85 9.93 2.45 -32.88
CA LEU A 85 10.94 2.58 -31.81
C LEU A 85 10.57 3.60 -30.71
N ARG A 86 9.33 4.11 -30.68
CA ARG A 86 8.85 5.07 -29.66
C ARG A 86 7.58 4.63 -28.93
N SER A 87 7.57 3.44 -28.37
CA SER A 87 6.64 3.09 -27.29
C SER A 87 7.38 2.29 -26.22
N ARG A 88 8.29 2.95 -25.51
CA ARG A 88 8.68 2.45 -24.18
C ARG A 88 7.41 2.48 -23.31
N PRO A 89 6.97 1.35 -22.73
CA PRO A 89 5.83 1.36 -21.82
C PRO A 89 6.15 2.30 -20.66
N VAL A 90 5.30 3.30 -20.47
CA VAL A 90 5.32 4.18 -19.30
C VAL A 90 5.18 3.28 -18.07
N PRO A 91 6.05 3.38 -17.05
CA PRO A 91 5.90 2.57 -15.84
C PRO A 91 4.49 2.78 -15.27
N PRO A 92 3.82 1.73 -14.76
CA PRO A 92 2.45 1.85 -14.29
C PRO A 92 2.39 2.89 -13.17
N LEU A 93 1.82 4.05 -13.48
CA LEU A 93 1.50 5.07 -12.49
C LEU A 93 0.35 4.55 -11.65
N MET A 94 0.29 4.91 -10.36
CA MET A 94 -0.87 4.59 -9.54
C MET A 94 -2.15 5.08 -10.23
N THR A 95 -3.18 4.24 -10.21
CA THR A 95 -4.53 4.59 -10.68
C THR A 95 -4.96 5.94 -10.14
N ASP A 96 -5.66 6.68 -10.99
CA ASP A 96 -6.19 7.99 -10.63
C ASP A 96 -7.13 7.88 -9.43
N ILE A 97 -7.23 8.96 -8.65
CA ILE A 97 -8.05 8.98 -7.44
C ILE A 97 -9.54 8.79 -7.82
N GLY A 98 -10.03 9.46 -8.87
CA GLY A 98 -11.42 9.36 -9.30
C GLY A 98 -11.78 7.95 -9.75
N GLU A 99 -10.90 7.32 -10.52
CA GLU A 99 -11.05 5.93 -10.96
C GLU A 99 -11.08 4.96 -9.76
N LEU A 100 -10.23 5.18 -8.75
CA LEU A 100 -10.20 4.38 -7.53
C LEU A 100 -11.51 4.47 -6.73
N PHE A 101 -12.10 5.67 -6.62
CA PHE A 101 -13.41 5.88 -5.99
C PHE A 101 -14.53 5.19 -6.78
N GLN A 102 -14.48 5.25 -8.11
CA GLN A 102 -15.46 4.62 -9.00
C GLN A 102 -15.39 3.09 -8.97
N GLU A 103 -14.19 2.52 -9.01
CA GLU A 103 -13.97 1.07 -8.95
C GLU A 103 -14.43 0.53 -7.59
N SER A 104 -14.01 1.15 -6.49
CA SER A 104 -14.47 0.77 -5.15
C SER A 104 -15.98 0.86 -5.00
N TRP A 105 -16.63 1.86 -5.60
CA TRP A 105 -18.08 2.01 -5.56
C TRP A 105 -18.80 0.91 -6.35
N THR A 106 -18.21 0.49 -7.48
CA THR A 106 -18.75 -0.58 -8.31
C THR A 106 -18.70 -1.92 -7.58
N ILE A 107 -17.56 -2.23 -6.97
CA ILE A 107 -17.39 -3.44 -6.14
C ILE A 107 -18.32 -3.41 -4.92
N PHE A 108 -18.42 -2.25 -4.25
CA PHE A 108 -19.30 -2.12 -3.09
C PHE A 108 -20.77 -2.39 -3.45
N LYS A 109 -21.28 -1.81 -4.55
CA LYS A 109 -22.66 -2.05 -4.99
C LYS A 109 -22.90 -3.50 -5.38
N SER A 110 -21.98 -4.12 -6.13
CA SER A 110 -22.14 -5.51 -6.56
C SER A 110 -22.12 -6.50 -5.40
N ARG A 111 -21.40 -6.16 -4.32
CA ARG A 111 -21.18 -7.02 -3.15
C ARG A 111 -21.91 -6.53 -1.90
N PHE A 112 -22.82 -5.55 -2.04
CA PHE A 112 -23.44 -4.83 -0.92
C PHE A 112 -24.04 -5.77 0.12
N ALA A 113 -24.86 -6.73 -0.31
CA ALA A 113 -25.54 -7.67 0.59
C ALA A 113 -24.56 -8.53 1.40
N THR A 114 -23.49 -9.02 0.77
CA THR A 114 -22.48 -9.85 1.45
C THR A 114 -21.69 -9.02 2.46
N LEU A 115 -21.21 -7.84 2.06
CA LEU A 115 -20.36 -7.00 2.90
C LEU A 115 -21.12 -6.38 4.08
N ILE A 116 -22.32 -5.84 3.83
CA ILE A 116 -23.19 -5.31 4.89
C ILE A 116 -23.71 -6.44 5.77
N GLY A 117 -24.03 -7.60 5.20
CA GLY A 117 -24.40 -8.79 5.96
C GLY A 117 -23.31 -9.21 6.96
N LEU A 118 -22.03 -9.21 6.55
CA LEU A 118 -20.90 -9.48 7.46
C LEU A 118 -20.74 -8.40 8.53
N CYS A 119 -20.93 -7.13 8.19
CA CYS A 119 -20.84 -6.03 9.16
C CYS A 119 -21.94 -6.12 10.22
N LEU A 120 -23.20 -6.32 9.79
CA LEU A 120 -24.33 -6.48 10.70
C LEU A 120 -24.20 -7.73 11.57
N LEU A 121 -23.72 -8.84 11.00
CA LEU A 121 -23.44 -10.04 11.76
C LEU A 121 -22.31 -9.84 12.77
N GLY A 122 -21.29 -9.06 12.43
CA GLY A 122 -20.22 -8.67 13.35
C GLY A 122 -20.73 -7.86 14.54
N ILE A 123 -21.61 -6.88 14.28
CA ILE A 123 -22.26 -6.10 15.35
C ILE A 123 -23.13 -6.99 16.23
N ALA A 124 -23.99 -7.81 15.64
CA ALA A 124 -24.84 -8.73 16.38
C ALA A 124 -23.99 -9.71 17.21
N GLY A 125 -22.93 -10.25 16.62
CA GLY A 125 -21.97 -11.14 17.26
C GLY A 125 -21.21 -10.48 18.42
N PHE A 126 -20.97 -9.17 18.36
CA PHE A 126 -20.35 -8.41 19.45
C PHE A 126 -21.34 -8.04 20.56
N ILE A 127 -22.53 -7.53 20.20
CA ILE A 127 -23.51 -6.98 21.15
C ILE A 127 -24.31 -8.10 21.85
N ALA A 128 -24.74 -9.14 21.14
CA ALA A 128 -25.64 -10.14 21.69
C ALA A 128 -25.04 -10.90 22.90
N PRO A 129 -23.77 -11.34 22.90
CA PRO A 129 -23.16 -11.96 24.07
C PRO A 129 -23.05 -11.03 25.28
N ILE A 130 -22.81 -9.73 25.04
CA ILE A 130 -22.73 -8.72 26.11
C ILE A 130 -24.11 -8.49 26.73
N LEU A 131 -25.16 -8.33 25.92
CA LEU A 131 -26.53 -8.18 26.41
C LEU A 131 -27.02 -9.42 27.15
N LEU A 132 -26.73 -10.61 26.61
CA LEU A 132 -27.06 -11.88 27.26
C LEU A 132 -26.35 -12.02 28.60
N ALA A 133 -25.04 -11.73 28.65
CA ALA A 133 -24.27 -11.74 29.88
C ALA A 133 -24.80 -10.72 30.89
N GLY A 134 -25.16 -9.51 30.47
CA GLY A 134 -25.73 -8.49 31.34
C GLY A 134 -27.12 -8.84 31.87
N GLY A 135 -27.97 -9.45 31.04
CA GLY A 135 -29.26 -9.97 31.47
C GLY A 135 -29.10 -11.08 32.52
N LEU A 136 -28.26 -12.07 32.24
CA LEU A 136 -27.97 -13.17 33.17
C LEU A 136 -27.33 -12.67 34.47
N ALA A 137 -26.40 -11.72 34.37
CA ALA A 137 -25.75 -11.10 35.52
C ALA A 137 -26.76 -10.31 36.39
N SER A 138 -27.77 -9.69 35.77
CA SER A 138 -28.82 -8.96 36.51
C SER A 138 -29.81 -9.87 37.23
N MET A 139 -29.93 -11.14 36.81
CA MET A 139 -30.82 -12.12 37.43
C MET A 139 -30.17 -12.91 38.58
N THR A 140 -28.85 -12.82 38.76
CA THR A 140 -28.17 -13.54 39.83
C THR A 140 -28.29 -12.81 41.17
N THR A 141 -28.59 -13.55 42.23
CA THR A 141 -28.52 -13.06 43.62
C THR A 141 -27.10 -13.16 44.19
N ALA A 142 -26.17 -13.71 43.41
CA ALA A 142 -24.80 -13.90 43.83
C ALA A 142 -24.03 -12.56 43.87
N GLY A 143 -23.02 -12.48 44.73
CA GLY A 143 -22.25 -11.26 44.96
C GLY A 143 -21.60 -10.67 43.70
N GLY A 144 -21.20 -9.40 43.78
CA GLY A 144 -20.72 -8.61 42.63
C GLY A 144 -19.57 -9.23 41.81
N GLY A 145 -18.80 -10.16 42.37
CA GLY A 145 -17.77 -10.90 41.64
C GLY A 145 -18.30 -11.74 40.47
N ILE A 146 -19.45 -12.40 40.64
CA ILE A 146 -20.08 -13.20 39.58
C ILE A 146 -20.67 -12.29 38.49
N PHE A 147 -21.26 -11.15 38.89
CA PHE A 147 -21.75 -10.14 37.95
C PHE A 147 -20.62 -9.67 37.01
N VAL A 148 -19.49 -9.24 37.57
CA VAL A 148 -18.34 -8.78 36.79
C VAL A 148 -17.78 -9.89 35.91
N SER A 149 -17.71 -11.12 36.41
CA SER A 149 -17.18 -12.27 35.66
C SER A 149 -18.04 -12.62 34.44
N LEU A 150 -19.37 -12.58 34.58
CA LEU A 150 -20.29 -12.83 33.47
C LEU A 150 -20.18 -11.75 32.39
N ILE A 151 -20.16 -10.48 32.79
CA ILE A 151 -19.97 -9.36 31.85
C ILE A 151 -18.63 -9.50 31.12
N ALA A 152 -17.54 -9.78 31.84
CA ALA A 152 -16.23 -9.98 31.25
C ALA A 152 -16.23 -11.14 30.23
N LEU A 153 -16.91 -12.24 30.54
CA LEU A 153 -17.09 -13.36 29.62
C LEU A 153 -17.89 -12.95 28.38
N GLY A 154 -18.98 -12.22 28.54
CA GLY A 154 -19.79 -11.71 27.43
C GLY A 154 -18.98 -10.79 26.50
N VAL A 155 -18.18 -9.90 27.06
CA VAL A 155 -17.26 -9.02 26.31
C VAL A 155 -16.20 -9.84 25.57
N LEU A 156 -15.61 -10.84 26.22
CA LEU A 156 -14.61 -11.71 25.59
C LEU A 156 -15.20 -12.48 24.41
N VAL A 157 -16.37 -13.10 24.58
CA VAL A 157 -17.08 -13.83 23.51
C VAL A 157 -17.47 -12.88 22.38
N GLY A 158 -18.01 -11.71 22.71
CA GLY A 158 -18.36 -10.69 21.74
C GLY A 158 -17.16 -10.23 20.92
N PHE A 159 -16.03 -9.96 21.57
CA PHE A 159 -14.78 -9.59 20.92
C PHE A 159 -14.27 -10.67 19.95
N LEU A 160 -14.26 -11.94 20.36
CA LEU A 160 -13.86 -13.05 19.50
C LEU A 160 -14.78 -13.20 18.28
N CYS A 161 -16.09 -13.03 18.46
CA CYS A 161 -17.07 -13.08 17.37
C CYS A 161 -16.92 -11.89 16.42
N GLY A 162 -16.63 -10.70 16.95
CA GLY A 162 -16.33 -9.50 16.17
C GLY A 162 -15.09 -9.67 15.28
N ILE A 163 -13.98 -10.18 15.84
CA ILE A 163 -12.77 -10.47 15.07
C ILE A 163 -13.03 -11.52 14.00
N TRP A 164 -13.82 -12.55 14.32
CA TRP A 164 -14.17 -13.57 13.34
C TRP A 164 -14.92 -12.97 12.15
N CYS A 165 -15.91 -12.11 12.40
CA CYS A 165 -16.65 -11.43 11.33
C CYS A 165 -15.77 -10.45 10.55
N LEU A 166 -14.84 -9.73 11.23
CA LEU A 166 -13.87 -8.86 10.56
C LEU A 166 -12.93 -9.65 9.64
N GLY A 167 -12.44 -10.81 10.08
CA GLY A 167 -11.64 -11.70 9.24
C GLY A 167 -12.43 -12.20 8.03
N GLY A 168 -13.71 -12.51 8.22
CA GLY A 168 -14.61 -12.84 7.12
C GLY A 168 -14.78 -11.69 6.13
N LEU A 169 -14.99 -10.46 6.62
CA LEU A 169 -15.10 -9.27 5.79
C LEU A 169 -13.82 -9.03 4.97
N LEU A 170 -12.67 -9.12 5.62
CA LEU A 170 -11.37 -8.98 4.97
C LEU A 170 -11.19 -10.01 3.84
N CYS A 171 -11.54 -11.29 4.10
CA CYS A 171 -11.54 -12.32 3.07
C CYS A 171 -12.51 -12.02 1.92
N ALA A 172 -13.70 -11.51 2.22
CA ALA A 172 -14.71 -11.18 1.21
C ALA A 172 -14.34 -9.97 0.34
N VAL A 173 -13.51 -9.06 0.87
CA VAL A 173 -12.95 -7.91 0.13
C VAL A 173 -11.81 -8.35 -0.78
N VAL A 174 -10.96 -9.27 -0.32
CA VAL A 174 -9.83 -9.78 -1.12
C VAL A 174 -10.30 -10.73 -2.23
N ASP A 175 -11.31 -11.56 -1.93
CA ASP A 175 -11.81 -12.62 -2.80
C ASP A 175 -13.28 -12.37 -3.18
N ASP A 176 -13.47 -11.80 -4.37
CA ASP A 176 -14.78 -11.46 -4.95
C ASP A 176 -15.68 -12.67 -5.24
N GLY A 177 -15.17 -13.91 -5.13
CA GLY A 177 -15.94 -15.13 -5.28
C GLY A 177 -16.66 -15.57 -4.00
N LEU A 178 -16.31 -15.03 -2.84
CA LEU A 178 -16.84 -15.52 -1.56
C LEU A 178 -18.24 -14.98 -1.27
N ASN A 179 -19.17 -15.88 -0.95
CA ASN A 179 -20.45 -15.55 -0.33
C ASN A 179 -20.30 -15.46 1.21
N LEU A 180 -21.32 -14.96 1.92
CA LEU A 180 -21.34 -14.78 3.37
C LEU A 180 -20.75 -15.97 4.16
N LYS A 181 -21.23 -17.18 3.87
CA LYS A 181 -20.78 -18.42 4.53
C LYS A 181 -19.31 -18.74 4.23
N GLY A 182 -18.90 -18.63 2.97
CA GLY A 182 -17.53 -18.90 2.54
C GLY A 182 -16.54 -17.91 3.17
N ALA A 183 -16.94 -16.65 3.26
CA ALA A 183 -16.19 -15.60 3.92
C ALA A 183 -15.96 -15.90 5.41
N LEU A 184 -17.01 -16.24 6.16
CA LEU A 184 -16.88 -16.61 7.59
C LEU A 184 -16.03 -17.87 7.80
N GLN A 185 -16.16 -18.87 6.93
CA GLN A 185 -15.38 -20.09 7.02
C GLN A 185 -13.89 -19.83 6.81
N LYS A 186 -13.53 -19.03 5.81
CA LYS A 186 -12.14 -18.60 5.56
C LYS A 186 -11.63 -17.70 6.69
N GLY A 187 -12.46 -16.78 7.16
CA GLY A 187 -12.17 -15.86 8.27
C GLY A 187 -11.80 -16.57 9.56
N LYS A 188 -12.41 -17.74 9.87
CA LYS A 188 -12.08 -18.53 11.06
C LYS A 188 -10.61 -18.94 11.13
N GLY A 189 -10.02 -19.29 9.98
CA GLY A 189 -8.63 -19.76 9.90
C GLY A 189 -7.58 -18.68 10.18
N ILE A 190 -7.95 -17.40 10.05
CA ILE A 190 -7.04 -16.27 10.20
C ILE A 190 -7.23 -15.47 11.48
N ILE A 191 -8.24 -15.78 12.32
CA ILE A 191 -8.58 -15.03 13.56
C ILE A 191 -7.35 -14.74 14.40
N LEU A 192 -6.58 -15.78 14.75
CA LEU A 192 -5.45 -15.64 15.66
C LEU A 192 -4.35 -14.76 15.04
N SER A 193 -4.06 -14.97 13.76
CA SER A 193 -3.02 -14.20 13.04
C SER A 193 -3.45 -12.75 12.83
N LEU A 194 -4.73 -12.51 12.53
CA LEU A 194 -5.31 -11.19 12.41
C LEU A 194 -5.27 -10.45 13.75
N THR A 195 -5.68 -11.11 14.83
CA THR A 195 -5.61 -10.55 16.19
C THR A 195 -4.18 -10.15 16.53
N TRP A 196 -3.21 -11.02 16.23
CA TRP A 196 -1.81 -10.76 16.51
C TRP A 196 -1.26 -9.57 15.71
N ILE A 197 -1.56 -9.49 14.40
CA ILE A 197 -1.18 -8.35 13.57
C ILE A 197 -1.84 -7.06 14.06
N SER A 198 -3.13 -7.11 14.43
CA SER A 198 -3.86 -5.96 14.96
C SER A 198 -3.30 -5.46 16.28
N ILE A 199 -2.96 -6.35 17.22
CA ILE A 199 -2.32 -5.99 18.49
C ILE A 199 -0.96 -5.32 18.22
N LEU A 200 -0.14 -5.92 17.36
CA LEU A 200 1.19 -5.41 17.05
C LEU A 200 1.11 -4.03 16.36
N SER A 201 0.20 -3.90 15.39
CA SER A 201 -0.05 -2.63 14.69
C SER A 201 -0.56 -1.56 15.66
N ALA A 202 -1.55 -1.90 16.50
CA ALA A 202 -2.09 -0.98 17.50
C ALA A 202 -1.01 -0.53 18.51
N PHE A 203 -0.16 -1.45 18.96
CA PHE A 203 0.95 -1.14 19.85
C PHE A 203 1.94 -0.15 19.21
N ILE A 204 2.31 -0.39 17.95
CA ILE A 204 3.27 0.46 17.23
C ILE A 204 2.68 1.84 16.92
N ILE A 205 1.45 1.87 16.41
CA ILE A 205 0.76 3.11 16.05
C ILE A 205 0.50 3.94 17.30
N CYS A 206 0.01 3.33 18.39
CA CYS A 206 -0.23 4.01 19.66
C CYS A 206 1.06 4.56 20.25
N GLY A 207 2.14 3.76 20.32
CA GLY A 207 3.45 4.23 20.76
C GLY A 207 3.98 5.39 19.90
N GLY A 208 3.76 5.34 18.59
CA GLY A 208 4.08 6.42 17.67
C GLY A 208 3.33 7.71 17.98
N TYR A 209 2.01 7.65 18.13
CA TYR A 209 1.16 8.81 18.46
C TYR A 209 1.45 9.39 19.85
N LEU A 210 1.79 8.54 20.82
CA LEU A 210 2.19 8.99 22.16
C LEU A 210 3.48 9.80 22.11
N LEU A 211 4.47 9.35 21.32
CA LEU A 211 5.70 10.12 21.12
C LEU A 211 5.37 11.45 20.45
N LEU A 212 4.73 11.41 19.27
CA LEU A 212 4.38 12.58 18.46
C LEU A 212 3.29 12.23 17.41
N ILE A 213 2.56 13.23 16.94
CA ILE A 213 1.51 13.05 15.91
C ILE A 213 2.10 12.53 14.59
N ILE A 214 3.23 13.09 14.14
CA ILE A 214 3.83 12.78 12.83
C ILE A 214 4.29 11.30 12.75
N PRO A 215 5.08 10.76 13.69
CA PRO A 215 5.41 9.33 13.74
C PRO A 215 4.20 8.40 13.76
N GLY A 216 3.15 8.75 14.51
CA GLY A 216 1.91 7.97 14.54
C GLY A 216 1.24 7.88 13.16
N ILE A 217 1.20 8.99 12.41
CA ILE A 217 0.69 9.00 11.03
C ILE A 217 1.59 8.16 10.11
N ILE A 218 2.91 8.28 10.20
CA ILE A 218 3.85 7.50 9.39
C ILE A 218 3.63 6.00 9.58
N PHE A 219 3.53 5.54 10.84
CA PHE A 219 3.28 4.12 11.15
C PHE A 219 1.91 3.65 10.70
N SER A 220 0.88 4.49 10.85
CA SER A 220 -0.48 4.17 10.36
C SER A 220 -0.48 3.91 8.85
N VAL A 221 0.20 4.76 8.07
CA VAL A 221 0.31 4.59 6.62
C VAL A 221 1.18 3.38 6.24
N TRP A 222 2.28 3.12 6.95
CA TRP A 222 3.13 1.95 6.67
C TRP A 222 2.45 0.61 6.94
N PHE A 223 1.61 0.52 7.97
CA PHE A 223 1.10 -0.75 8.46
C PHE A 223 -0.36 -1.04 8.10
N VAL A 224 -1.06 -0.10 7.45
CA VAL A 224 -2.46 -0.26 7.03
C VAL A 224 -2.72 -1.50 6.15
N PHE A 225 -1.75 -1.92 5.32
CA PHE A 225 -1.92 -3.06 4.42
C PHE A 225 -1.50 -4.41 5.01
N GLY A 226 -1.02 -4.44 6.26
CA GLY A 226 -0.62 -5.67 6.93
C GLY A 226 -1.74 -6.71 7.01
N GLN A 227 -2.99 -6.26 7.12
CA GLN A 227 -4.17 -7.13 7.12
C GLN A 227 -4.41 -7.80 5.75
N PHE A 228 -4.23 -7.12 4.62
CA PHE A 228 -4.42 -7.72 3.30
C PHE A 228 -3.30 -8.72 2.97
N LEU A 229 -2.07 -8.42 3.40
CA LEU A 229 -0.92 -9.33 3.26
C LEU A 229 -1.09 -10.64 4.04
N LEU A 230 -1.82 -10.62 5.16
CA LEU A 230 -2.17 -11.85 5.87
C LEU A 230 -3.05 -12.77 5.03
N VAL A 231 -3.95 -12.21 4.22
CA VAL A 231 -4.92 -12.99 3.43
C VAL A 231 -4.35 -13.44 2.10
N GLU A 232 -3.57 -12.60 1.41
CA GLU A 232 -3.00 -12.95 0.11
C GLU A 232 -1.71 -13.76 0.20
N ASP A 233 -0.79 -13.37 1.09
CA ASP A 233 0.57 -13.92 1.13
C ASP A 233 0.83 -14.80 2.37
N GLU A 234 -0.21 -15.07 3.16
CA GLU A 234 -0.16 -15.77 4.45
C GLU A 234 0.92 -15.23 5.43
N ALA A 235 1.36 -13.98 5.23
CA ALA A 235 2.37 -13.36 6.06
C ALA A 235 1.79 -13.08 7.45
N ARG A 236 2.51 -13.45 8.52
CA ARG A 236 2.04 -13.32 9.90
C ARG A 236 2.89 -12.36 10.73
N GLY A 237 2.24 -11.74 11.72
CA GLY A 237 2.88 -10.89 12.72
C GLY A 237 3.71 -9.76 12.11
N MET A 238 4.93 -9.57 12.61
CA MET A 238 5.81 -8.49 12.16
C MET A 238 6.20 -8.59 10.70
N GLY A 239 6.27 -9.81 10.13
CA GLY A 239 6.64 -9.97 8.72
C GLY A 239 5.62 -9.34 7.78
N ALA A 240 4.33 -9.45 8.09
CA ALA A 240 3.27 -8.78 7.34
C ALA A 240 3.38 -7.26 7.41
N LEU A 241 3.70 -6.72 8.59
CA LEU A 241 3.84 -5.27 8.80
C LEU A 241 5.05 -4.69 8.06
N LEU A 242 6.21 -5.35 8.15
CA LEU A 242 7.41 -4.92 7.44
C LEU A 242 7.24 -5.04 5.93
N LYS A 243 6.56 -6.10 5.45
CA LYS A 243 6.22 -6.24 4.04
C LYS A 243 5.27 -5.13 3.58
N SER A 244 4.28 -4.75 4.39
CA SER A 244 3.40 -3.60 4.14
C SER A 244 4.20 -2.31 3.99
N ARG A 245 5.16 -2.06 4.89
CA ARG A 245 6.06 -0.90 4.79
C ARG A 245 6.82 -0.88 3.46
N GLU A 246 7.34 -2.01 3.00
CA GLU A 246 8.08 -2.04 1.73
C GLU A 246 7.17 -1.84 0.51
N TYR A 247 5.91 -2.28 0.54
CA TYR A 247 4.94 -1.90 -0.49
C TYR A 247 4.66 -0.39 -0.48
N VAL A 248 4.65 0.26 0.68
CA VAL A 248 4.42 1.70 0.79
C VAL A 248 5.68 2.53 0.45
N ARG A 249 6.87 2.00 0.70
CA ARG A 249 8.16 2.73 0.57
C ARG A 249 8.37 3.33 -0.83
N GLY A 250 8.75 4.59 -0.95
CA GLY A 250 8.90 5.25 -2.26
C GLY A 250 7.57 5.66 -2.93
N GLN A 251 6.43 5.23 -2.39
CA GLN A 251 5.09 5.68 -2.77
C GLN A 251 4.32 6.26 -1.57
N TRP A 252 5.02 6.57 -0.47
CA TRP A 252 4.40 6.90 0.82
C TRP A 252 3.43 8.08 0.72
N PHE A 253 3.84 9.19 0.09
CA PHE A 253 2.99 10.37 -0.08
C PHE A 253 1.74 10.08 -0.90
N ASN A 254 1.89 9.30 -1.99
CA ASN A 254 0.79 8.91 -2.86
C ASN A 254 -0.25 8.05 -2.12
N VAL A 255 0.20 7.16 -1.22
CA VAL A 255 -0.67 6.38 -0.36
C VAL A 255 -1.29 7.25 0.73
N ALA A 256 -0.48 8.07 1.41
CA ALA A 256 -0.91 8.91 2.52
C ALA A 256 -2.03 9.87 2.12
N ILE A 257 -1.93 10.53 0.97
CA ILE A 257 -2.97 11.46 0.49
C ILE A 257 -4.28 10.71 0.19
N ARG A 258 -4.22 9.54 -0.48
CA ARG A 258 -5.42 8.73 -0.77
C ARG A 258 -6.09 8.24 0.51
N LEU A 259 -5.30 7.80 1.50
CA LEU A 259 -5.81 7.41 2.82
C LEU A 259 -6.40 8.59 3.59
N LEU A 260 -5.74 9.75 3.56
CA LEU A 260 -6.24 10.96 4.21
C LEU A 260 -7.56 11.42 3.61
N LEU A 261 -7.73 11.34 2.28
CA LEU A 261 -9.00 11.68 1.62
C LEU A 261 -10.13 10.75 2.07
N ILE A 262 -9.93 9.43 2.04
CA ILE A 262 -10.99 8.50 2.45
C ILE A 262 -11.30 8.61 3.95
N TRP A 263 -10.29 8.87 4.79
CA TRP A 263 -10.49 9.11 6.22
C TRP A 263 -11.22 10.43 6.50
N ALA A 264 -10.94 11.50 5.74
CA ALA A 264 -11.65 12.76 5.84
C ALA A 264 -13.14 12.60 5.49
N VAL A 265 -13.44 11.90 4.39
CA VAL A 265 -14.82 11.58 4.00
C VAL A 265 -15.52 10.75 5.08
N SER A 266 -14.84 9.71 5.60
CA SER A 266 -15.37 8.90 6.70
C SER A 266 -15.64 9.73 7.96
N GLY A 267 -14.76 10.69 8.28
CA GLY A 267 -14.91 11.61 9.41
C GLY A 267 -16.11 12.54 9.26
N ILE A 268 -16.32 13.10 8.05
CA ILE A 268 -17.48 13.96 7.74
C ILE A 268 -18.78 13.16 7.87
N ILE A 269 -18.83 11.93 7.33
CA ILE A 269 -19.98 11.04 7.46
C ILE A 269 -20.27 10.73 8.94
N SER A 270 -19.22 10.46 9.72
CA SER A 270 -19.32 10.17 11.15
C SER A 270 -19.82 11.35 11.99
N ALA A 271 -19.55 12.59 11.55
CA ALA A 271 -19.92 13.81 12.26
C ALA A 271 -21.42 14.12 12.21
N ILE A 272 -22.19 13.48 11.33
CA ILE A 272 -23.64 13.69 11.22
C ILE A 272 -24.32 13.17 12.50
N PRO A 273 -25.03 14.02 13.26
CA PRO A 273 -25.70 13.57 14.48
C PRO A 273 -26.75 12.50 14.18
N LEU A 274 -26.85 11.48 15.04
CA LEU A 274 -27.79 10.36 14.99
C LEU A 274 -27.62 9.41 13.78
N ALA A 275 -27.51 9.93 12.55
CA ALA A 275 -27.33 9.13 11.32
C ALA A 275 -25.86 8.71 11.10
N GLY A 276 -24.89 9.48 11.59
CA GLY A 276 -23.47 9.27 11.36
C GLY A 276 -22.97 7.86 11.71
N PRO A 277 -23.30 7.29 12.89
CA PRO A 277 -22.89 5.93 13.23
C PRO A 277 -23.41 4.86 12.24
N PHE A 278 -24.67 4.98 11.81
CA PHE A 278 -25.28 4.04 10.85
C PHE A 278 -24.69 4.20 9.44
N LEU A 279 -24.47 5.44 9.01
CA LEU A 279 -23.82 5.72 7.72
C LEU A 279 -22.36 5.25 7.71
N SER A 280 -21.65 5.44 8.82
CA SER A 280 -20.25 4.99 8.97
C SER A 280 -20.14 3.48 8.93
N LEU A 281 -21.10 2.77 9.54
CA LEU A 281 -21.21 1.33 9.43
C LEU A 281 -21.38 0.87 7.98
N ALA A 282 -22.27 1.52 7.22
CA ALA A 282 -22.47 1.19 5.81
C ALA A 282 -21.25 1.56 4.94
N PHE A 283 -20.52 2.62 5.32
CA PHE A 283 -19.34 3.11 4.60
C PHE A 283 -18.06 2.32 4.93
N PHE A 284 -17.99 1.66 6.08
CA PHE A 284 -16.83 0.85 6.49
C PHE A 284 -16.35 -0.17 5.44
N PRO A 285 -17.21 -1.04 4.87
CA PRO A 285 -16.79 -1.97 3.82
C PRO A 285 -16.30 -1.25 2.55
N TYR A 286 -16.87 -0.09 2.22
CA TYR A 286 -16.38 0.73 1.11
C TYR A 286 -14.95 1.23 1.36
N VAL A 287 -14.66 1.72 2.58
CA VAL A 287 -13.30 2.10 3.00
C VAL A 287 -12.33 0.93 2.89
N MET A 288 -12.73 -0.28 3.30
CA MET A 288 -11.89 -1.47 3.18
C MET A 288 -11.58 -1.83 1.72
N ILE A 289 -12.58 -1.79 0.82
CA ILE A 289 -12.37 -2.00 -0.62
C ILE A 289 -11.39 -0.96 -1.16
N PHE A 290 -11.60 0.32 -0.84
CA PHE A 290 -10.73 1.40 -1.30
C PHE A 290 -9.27 1.18 -0.88
N GLN A 291 -9.04 0.81 0.40
CA GLN A 291 -7.71 0.48 0.90
C GLN A 291 -7.11 -0.75 0.21
N TYR A 292 -7.93 -1.79 -0.04
CA TYR A 292 -7.49 -2.98 -0.75
C TYR A 292 -7.08 -2.68 -2.20
N LEU A 293 -7.82 -1.82 -2.91
CA LEU A 293 -7.45 -1.42 -4.27
C LEU A 293 -6.13 -0.64 -4.32
N ILE A 294 -5.86 0.24 -3.33
CA ILE A 294 -4.54 0.88 -3.21
C ILE A 294 -3.45 -0.17 -3.05
N PHE A 295 -3.68 -1.14 -2.16
CA PHE A 295 -2.73 -2.23 -1.94
C PHE A 295 -2.51 -3.07 -3.22
N ARG A 296 -3.58 -3.43 -3.93
CA ARG A 296 -3.52 -4.16 -5.20
C ARG A 296 -2.72 -3.38 -6.25
N ASN A 297 -2.94 -2.07 -6.36
CA ASN A 297 -2.18 -1.21 -7.28
C ASN A 297 -0.69 -1.15 -6.90
N LEU A 298 -0.37 -1.04 -5.61
CA LEU A 298 1.02 -1.12 -5.14
C LEU A 298 1.67 -2.46 -5.48
N ARG A 299 0.95 -3.57 -5.31
CA ARG A 299 1.41 -4.91 -5.65
C ARG A 299 1.63 -5.06 -7.16
N GLN A 300 0.76 -4.50 -7.99
CA GLN A 300 0.93 -4.49 -9.45
C GLN A 300 2.15 -3.67 -9.90
N ILE A 301 2.38 -2.51 -9.28
CA ILE A 301 3.51 -1.63 -9.63
C ILE A 301 4.85 -2.23 -9.21
N LYS A 302 4.91 -2.84 -8.03
CA LYS A 302 6.16 -3.33 -7.43
C LYS A 302 6.44 -4.81 -7.67
N GLY A 303 5.45 -5.56 -8.16
CA GLY A 303 5.51 -7.01 -8.19
C GLY A 303 5.48 -7.64 -6.80
N GLU A 304 5.62 -8.96 -6.76
CA GLU A 304 5.71 -9.69 -5.50
C GLU A 304 7.08 -9.48 -4.86
N ILE A 305 7.09 -8.88 -3.68
CA ILE A 305 8.32 -8.62 -2.93
C ILE A 305 8.60 -9.83 -2.01
N PRO A 306 9.64 -10.65 -2.26
CA PRO A 306 10.09 -11.63 -1.29
C PRO A 306 10.78 -10.87 -0.14
N TYR A 307 10.18 -10.86 1.04
CA TYR A 307 10.73 -10.16 2.21
C TYR A 307 11.17 -11.16 3.30
N PRO A 308 12.43 -11.66 3.25
CA PRO A 308 12.99 -12.44 4.35
C PRO A 308 13.24 -11.51 5.53
N CYS A 309 12.46 -11.69 6.60
CA CYS A 309 12.57 -10.84 7.76
C CYS A 309 13.80 -11.21 8.60
N GLY A 310 14.88 -10.43 8.51
CA GLY A 310 16.01 -10.51 9.45
C GLY A 310 15.58 -10.25 10.89
N VAL A 311 16.25 -10.91 11.86
CA VAL A 311 15.87 -10.86 13.29
C VAL A 311 15.95 -9.44 13.86
N GLY A 312 16.92 -8.64 13.43
CA GLY A 312 17.11 -7.26 13.90
C GLY A 312 15.92 -6.35 13.61
N ASN A 313 15.39 -6.37 12.37
CA ASN A 313 14.25 -5.54 11.98
C ASN A 313 12.96 -5.90 12.72
N LYS A 314 12.85 -7.10 13.30
CA LYS A 314 11.66 -7.52 14.04
C LYS A 314 11.55 -6.90 15.44
N LEU A 315 12.69 -6.53 16.04
CA LEU A 315 12.77 -6.05 17.43
C LEU A 315 12.83 -4.52 17.54
N VAL A 316 13.35 -3.84 16.51
CA VAL A 316 13.49 -2.37 16.53
C VAL A 316 12.14 -1.66 16.69
N TRP A 317 11.13 -2.03 15.91
CA TRP A 317 9.83 -1.33 15.93
C TRP A 317 9.05 -1.49 17.24
N PRO A 318 8.95 -2.71 17.81
CA PRO A 318 8.37 -2.86 19.14
C PRO A 318 9.16 -2.11 20.20
N ALA A 319 10.50 -2.07 20.13
CA ALA A 319 11.31 -1.33 21.09
C ALA A 319 11.06 0.18 21.04
N VAL A 320 11.00 0.78 19.86
CA VAL A 320 10.66 2.20 19.67
C VAL A 320 9.25 2.51 20.21
N SER A 321 8.31 1.59 19.99
CA SER A 321 6.92 1.75 20.44
C SER A 321 6.80 1.63 21.96
N LEU A 322 7.54 0.69 22.56
CA LEU A 322 7.64 0.51 24.00
C LEU A 322 8.26 1.76 24.65
N LEU A 323 9.28 2.35 24.03
CA LEU A 323 9.86 3.60 24.50
C LEU A 323 8.80 4.71 24.55
N GLY A 324 7.98 4.85 23.51
CA GLY A 324 6.86 5.81 23.51
C GLY A 324 5.84 5.57 24.62
N LEU A 325 5.46 4.31 24.83
CA LEU A 325 4.53 3.91 25.88
C LEU A 325 5.06 4.08 27.31
N ILE A 326 6.38 4.12 27.50
CA ILE A 326 6.98 4.31 28.82
C ILE A 326 7.32 5.78 29.06
N VAL A 327 8.01 6.41 28.11
CA VAL A 327 8.56 7.77 28.25
C VAL A 327 7.45 8.80 28.39
N VAL A 328 6.39 8.69 27.59
CA VAL A 328 5.34 9.72 27.54
C VAL A 328 4.51 9.72 28.84
N PRO A 329 3.99 8.58 29.34
CA PRO A 329 3.35 8.55 30.65
C PRO A 329 4.30 8.97 31.77
N ALA A 330 5.57 8.55 31.75
CA ALA A 330 6.54 8.96 32.78
C ALA A 330 6.76 10.48 32.80
N LEU A 331 6.86 11.12 31.62
CA LEU A 331 6.99 12.56 31.49
C LEU A 331 5.73 13.30 31.96
N VAL A 332 4.54 12.80 31.60
CA VAL A 332 3.25 13.35 32.10
C VAL A 332 3.16 13.26 33.62
N ILE A 333 3.54 12.12 34.20
CA ILE A 333 3.57 11.91 35.66
C ILE A 333 4.61 12.84 36.31
N SER A 334 5.76 13.05 35.68
CA SER A 334 6.80 13.95 36.21
C SER A 334 6.39 15.42 36.18
N LEU A 335 5.65 15.86 35.14
CA LEU A 335 5.24 17.26 34.98
C LEU A 335 3.97 17.60 35.78
N ALA A 336 2.97 16.70 35.78
CA ALA A 336 1.70 16.91 36.46
C ALA A 336 1.67 16.34 37.90
N GLY A 337 2.70 15.60 38.29
CA GLY A 337 2.77 14.87 39.56
C GLY A 337 1.77 13.70 39.63
N PHE A 338 1.69 13.05 40.79
CA PHE A 338 0.71 11.98 41.05
C PHE A 338 -0.75 12.45 41.08
N SER A 339 -0.99 13.76 40.95
CA SER A 339 -2.33 14.37 40.97
C SER A 339 -3.24 13.83 39.85
N VAL A 340 -2.67 13.41 38.72
CA VAL A 340 -3.38 12.76 37.60
C VAL A 340 -4.01 11.43 38.02
N PHE A 341 -3.41 10.69 38.95
CA PHE A 341 -4.00 9.46 39.50
C PHE A 341 -5.12 9.73 40.51
N GLY A 342 -5.25 10.96 41.02
CA GLY A 342 -6.40 11.38 41.83
C GLY A 342 -7.72 11.27 41.07
N ALA A 343 -7.72 11.55 39.76
CA ALA A 343 -8.90 11.35 38.91
C ALA A 343 -9.26 9.86 38.74
N LEU A 344 -8.29 8.95 38.82
CA LEU A 344 -8.52 7.50 38.79
C LEU A 344 -9.21 7.02 40.09
N SER A 345 -9.02 7.74 41.20
CA SER A 345 -9.72 7.45 42.46
C SER A 345 -11.22 7.75 42.42
N LEU A 346 -11.72 8.50 41.42
CA LEU A 346 -13.15 8.66 41.16
C LEU A 346 -13.82 7.36 40.67
N LEU A 347 -13.04 6.35 40.27
CA LEU A 347 -13.52 4.99 39.98
C LEU A 347 -13.50 4.07 41.23
N ALA A 348 -12.89 4.51 42.34
CA ALA A 348 -12.90 3.76 43.60
C ALA A 348 -14.31 3.43 44.17
N PRO A 349 -15.35 4.28 44.02
CA PRO A 349 -16.70 3.92 44.45
C PRO A 349 -17.33 2.77 43.64
N LEU A 350 -16.90 2.52 42.39
CA LEU A 350 -17.33 1.34 41.62
C LEU A 350 -16.74 0.04 42.18
N ALA A 351 -15.50 0.09 42.68
CA ALA A 351 -14.86 -1.05 43.34
C ALA A 351 -15.48 -1.37 44.72
N LYS A 352 -16.18 -0.41 45.33
CA LYS A 352 -16.82 -0.57 46.65
C LYS A 352 -18.33 -0.85 46.59
N GLY A 353 -18.90 -1.09 45.41
CA GLY A 353 -20.27 -1.61 45.28
C GLY A 353 -21.37 -0.71 45.85
N LYS A 354 -21.13 0.59 46.03
CA LYS A 354 -22.18 1.54 46.43
C LYS A 354 -22.81 2.15 45.18
N ILE A 355 -23.84 1.48 44.67
CA ILE A 355 -24.75 2.05 43.68
C ILE A 355 -25.44 3.27 44.34
N MET A 356 -25.33 4.43 43.69
CA MET A 356 -25.98 5.67 44.09
C MET A 356 -27.49 5.47 44.26
N GLN A 357 -27.96 5.63 45.50
CA GLN A 357 -29.35 5.98 45.78
C GLN A 357 -29.47 7.49 45.58
N SER A 358 -29.83 7.92 44.36
CA SER A 358 -30.28 9.29 44.15
C SER A 358 -31.74 9.38 44.58
N THR A 359 -31.98 9.96 45.75
CA THR A 359 -33.30 10.46 46.13
C THR A 359 -33.11 11.89 46.59
N GLN A 360 -33.13 12.82 45.64
CA GLN A 360 -33.39 14.22 45.93
C GLN A 360 -34.79 14.54 45.43
N ALA A 361 -35.67 14.85 46.38
CA ALA A 361 -37.00 15.40 46.15
C ALA A 361 -36.89 16.81 45.55
N PRO A 362 -37.86 17.26 44.74
CA PRO A 362 -37.81 18.57 44.10
C PRO A 362 -38.02 19.69 45.13
N GLU A 363 -37.02 20.55 45.28
CA GLU A 363 -37.09 21.76 46.09
C GLU A 363 -37.77 22.89 45.30
N ALA A 364 -38.66 23.61 45.98
CA ALA A 364 -39.61 24.55 45.42
C ALA A 364 -38.96 25.85 44.89
N ILE A 365 -39.53 26.36 43.80
CA ILE A 365 -39.19 27.62 43.12
C ILE A 365 -39.67 28.82 43.97
N PRO A 366 -38.83 29.84 44.26
CA PRO A 366 -39.32 31.13 44.75
C PRO A 366 -39.63 32.10 43.58
N PRO A 367 -40.56 33.05 43.77
CA PRO A 367 -41.24 33.71 42.66
C PRO A 367 -40.51 34.93 42.09
N LEU A 368 -40.89 35.20 40.85
CA LEU A 368 -40.56 36.29 39.95
C LEU A 368 -40.89 37.67 40.54
N ALA A 369 -39.96 38.62 40.45
CA ALA A 369 -40.24 40.05 40.57
C ALA A 369 -39.69 40.78 39.31
N SER A 370 -40.56 41.60 38.73
CA SER A 370 -40.40 42.52 37.60
C SER A 370 -40.93 43.90 38.05
N PRO A 371 -40.86 45.01 37.28
CA PRO A 371 -39.96 45.46 36.19
C PRO A 371 -39.53 46.96 36.34
N LEU A 372 -38.99 47.56 35.26
CA LEU A 372 -38.86 49.01 34.87
C LEU A 372 -37.41 49.57 34.99
N ALA A 373 -36.62 49.70 33.90
CA ALA A 373 -36.56 50.72 32.82
C ALA A 373 -35.76 52.01 33.19
N PRO A 374 -35.23 52.85 32.27
CA PRO A 374 -34.77 52.68 30.89
C PRO A 374 -33.39 53.35 30.55
N VAL A 375 -33.05 53.24 29.26
CA VAL A 375 -31.97 53.77 28.39
C VAL A 375 -31.58 55.25 28.52
N GLU A 376 -30.29 55.57 28.34
CA GLU A 376 -29.80 56.69 27.50
C GLU A 376 -28.33 56.50 27.02
N PRO A 377 -27.92 57.04 25.84
CA PRO A 377 -26.60 56.85 25.24
C PRO A 377 -25.70 58.10 25.28
N GLY A 378 -24.38 57.92 25.17
CA GLY A 378 -23.43 59.01 25.00
C GLY A 378 -22.09 58.59 24.36
N LEU A 379 -21.90 59.00 23.10
CA LEU A 379 -20.60 59.30 22.44
C LEU A 379 -20.45 60.85 22.43
N PRO A 380 -19.35 61.51 21.97
CA PRO A 380 -18.17 61.05 21.22
C PRO A 380 -16.81 61.70 21.63
N GLY A 381 -15.73 61.42 20.87
CA GLY A 381 -14.49 62.23 20.79
C GLY A 381 -13.26 61.38 20.42
N ILE A 382 -12.86 61.21 19.16
CA ILE A 382 -12.11 62.10 18.22
C ILE A 382 -10.58 62.18 18.50
N GLY A 383 -9.80 61.88 17.45
CA GLY A 383 -8.37 62.17 17.24
C GLY A 383 -7.68 60.98 16.57
N GLY A 384 -7.34 60.93 15.26
CA GLY A 384 -6.56 61.90 14.46
C GLY A 384 -5.08 61.76 14.86
N SER A 385 -4.09 61.36 14.05
CA SER A 385 -3.78 61.66 12.64
C SER A 385 -2.48 60.89 12.22
N PRO A 386 -1.99 61.03 10.96
CA PRO A 386 -1.27 59.99 10.18
C PRO A 386 0.22 60.30 9.83
N GLU A 387 0.72 59.75 8.70
CA GLU A 387 1.97 60.01 7.93
C GLU A 387 3.16 59.04 8.17
N THR A 388 4.02 58.58 7.22
CA THR A 388 4.29 58.79 5.78
C THR A 388 5.35 57.75 5.29
N ASN A 389 5.40 57.49 3.97
CA ASN A 389 6.38 56.70 3.16
C ASN A 389 7.73 57.49 2.92
N PRO A 390 8.73 57.13 2.04
CA PRO A 390 9.15 55.90 1.31
C PRO A 390 10.71 55.66 1.21
N THR A 391 11.15 54.75 0.32
CA THR A 391 12.35 54.76 -0.60
C THR A 391 13.51 53.73 -0.43
N SER A 392 13.91 53.12 -1.56
CA SER A 392 15.03 52.18 -1.84
C SER A 392 16.42 52.87 -1.99
N PRO A 393 17.54 52.13 -2.25
CA PRO A 393 18.05 52.00 -3.64
C PRO A 393 18.82 50.71 -4.01
N THR A 394 19.14 50.65 -5.31
CA THR A 394 19.79 49.66 -6.21
C THR A 394 21.33 49.62 -6.14
N ASP A 395 21.97 48.56 -6.69
CA ASP A 395 23.23 48.49 -7.49
C ASP A 395 24.02 47.19 -7.21
N ALA A 396 24.80 46.56 -8.09
CA ALA A 396 25.10 46.69 -9.51
C ALA A 396 25.79 45.38 -9.99
N SER A 397 25.67 45.12 -11.28
CA SER A 397 26.32 44.08 -12.08
C SER A 397 27.83 44.26 -12.25
N GLY A 398 28.59 43.15 -12.17
CA GLY A 398 29.97 43.04 -12.66
C GLY A 398 30.06 41.92 -13.70
N ALA A 399 30.40 42.28 -14.94
CA ALA A 399 30.68 41.35 -16.03
C ALA A 399 32.19 41.08 -16.13
N LEU A 400 32.60 39.82 -16.32
CA LEU A 400 33.90 39.44 -16.86
C LEU A 400 33.84 38.03 -17.50
N SER A 401 34.35 37.98 -18.72
CA SER A 401 34.83 36.85 -19.53
C SER A 401 33.88 35.66 -19.82
N SER A 402 33.52 35.57 -21.09
CA SER A 402 33.13 34.35 -21.81
C SER A 402 34.18 33.26 -21.65
N ASP A 403 33.85 32.20 -20.92
CA ASP A 403 34.33 30.83 -21.13
C ASP A 403 33.31 29.86 -20.52
N GLU A 404 32.73 29.02 -21.39
CA GLU A 404 31.85 27.87 -21.14
C GLU A 404 31.05 27.84 -19.83
N ILE A 405 29.81 28.35 -19.87
CA ILE A 405 28.81 28.16 -18.81
C ILE A 405 28.49 26.66 -18.70
N PRO A 406 28.78 25.98 -17.57
CA PRO A 406 28.40 24.59 -17.38
C PRO A 406 26.88 24.46 -17.40
N PRO A 407 26.29 23.41 -17.98
CA PRO A 407 24.85 23.31 -18.11
C PRO A 407 24.22 23.15 -16.71
N GLU A 408 23.69 24.24 -16.14
CA GLU A 408 23.09 24.31 -14.80
C GLU A 408 21.81 23.46 -14.62
N SER A 409 21.51 22.57 -15.55
CA SER A 409 20.29 21.76 -15.58
C SER A 409 20.52 20.25 -15.69
N ILE A 410 21.76 19.76 -15.63
CA ILE A 410 22.06 18.32 -15.65
C ILE A 410 22.02 17.74 -14.24
N SER A 411 21.14 16.77 -14.02
CA SER A 411 21.09 15.95 -12.82
C SER A 411 21.55 14.53 -13.13
N VAL A 412 22.51 14.04 -12.36
CA VAL A 412 22.97 12.65 -12.47
C VAL A 412 22.56 11.90 -11.23
N PHE A 413 21.78 10.85 -11.44
CA PHE A 413 21.30 9.93 -10.43
C PHE A 413 22.12 8.64 -10.52
N ILE A 414 22.80 8.29 -9.44
CA ILE A 414 23.54 7.03 -9.32
C ILE A 414 22.94 6.24 -8.17
N TYR A 415 22.40 5.08 -8.48
CA TYR A 415 21.93 4.08 -7.53
C TYR A 415 22.89 2.89 -7.55
N ALA A 416 23.35 2.45 -6.39
CA ALA A 416 24.21 1.27 -6.28
C ALA A 416 23.87 0.46 -5.03
N VAL A 417 23.82 -0.87 -5.18
CA VAL A 417 23.58 -1.84 -4.11
C VAL A 417 24.58 -2.97 -4.22
N ASN A 418 25.24 -3.28 -3.11
CA ASN A 418 26.22 -4.36 -2.98
C ASN A 418 27.44 -4.28 -3.94
N TYR A 419 27.80 -3.06 -4.37
CA TYR A 419 29.01 -2.78 -5.13
C TYR A 419 29.90 -1.76 -4.43
N THR A 420 31.21 -1.95 -4.58
CA THR A 420 32.24 -0.94 -4.35
C THR A 420 32.91 -0.56 -5.66
N GLY A 421 33.50 0.63 -5.77
CA GLY A 421 34.07 1.11 -7.03
C GLY A 421 34.03 2.62 -7.20
N GLU A 422 34.17 3.10 -8.43
CA GLU A 422 34.21 4.54 -8.75
C GLU A 422 33.49 4.82 -10.07
N VAL A 423 32.80 5.97 -10.12
CA VAL A 423 32.19 6.51 -11.34
C VAL A 423 33.02 7.70 -11.79
N ARG A 424 33.47 7.66 -13.04
CA ARG A 424 34.28 8.68 -13.69
C ARG A 424 33.55 9.27 -14.88
N VAL A 425 33.51 10.59 -15.00
CA VAL A 425 32.92 11.30 -16.13
C VAL A 425 34.02 12.11 -16.79
N ASN A 426 34.23 11.89 -18.09
CA ASN A 426 35.27 12.54 -18.88
C ASN A 426 36.67 12.47 -18.22
N GLY A 427 36.96 11.37 -17.54
CA GLY A 427 38.22 11.14 -16.82
C GLY A 427 38.28 11.66 -15.37
N THR A 428 37.28 12.42 -14.92
CA THR A 428 37.21 12.95 -13.55
C THR A 428 36.37 12.03 -12.67
N VAL A 429 36.87 11.67 -11.48
CA VAL A 429 36.09 10.89 -10.50
C VAL A 429 34.97 11.77 -9.95
N VAL A 430 33.73 11.39 -10.23
CA VAL A 430 32.55 12.14 -9.77
C VAL A 430 31.94 11.56 -8.51
N GLN A 431 32.09 10.25 -8.29
CA GLN A 431 31.56 9.59 -7.10
C GLN A 431 32.30 8.27 -6.83
N LYS A 432 32.55 7.98 -5.55
CA LYS A 432 33.00 6.66 -5.10
C LYS A 432 31.80 5.86 -4.59
N LEU A 433 31.76 4.57 -4.91
CA LEU A 433 30.76 3.63 -4.41
C LEU A 433 31.30 3.05 -3.11
N GLU A 434 30.78 3.53 -1.98
CA GLU A 434 31.27 3.22 -0.63
C GLU A 434 30.97 1.77 -0.20
N GLY A 435 29.96 1.13 -0.83
CA GLY A 435 29.78 -0.32 -0.78
C GLY A 435 29.57 -0.90 0.62
N GLU A 436 28.60 -0.41 1.38
CA GLU A 436 28.11 -1.13 2.56
C GLU A 436 27.07 -2.22 2.19
N PRO A 437 27.06 -3.37 2.87
CA PRO A 437 26.12 -4.45 2.62
C PRO A 437 24.66 -4.02 2.82
N ASP A 438 23.77 -4.33 1.86
CA ASP A 438 22.34 -3.96 1.87
C ASP A 438 22.05 -2.45 2.01
N MET A 439 23.07 -1.59 1.88
CA MET A 439 22.93 -0.15 1.83
C MET A 439 22.69 0.32 0.40
N GLN A 440 21.68 1.17 0.23
CA GLN A 440 21.35 1.77 -1.05
C GLN A 440 21.90 3.18 -1.10
N TYR A 441 22.83 3.42 -2.00
CA TYR A 441 23.40 4.74 -2.18
C TYR A 441 22.69 5.45 -3.33
N ASN A 442 22.25 6.68 -3.08
CA ASN A 442 21.61 7.54 -4.07
C ASN A 442 22.36 8.87 -4.12
N TYR A 443 23.09 9.08 -5.21
CA TYR A 443 23.85 10.29 -5.43
C TYR A 443 23.13 11.14 -6.47
N ASN A 444 22.84 12.39 -6.11
CA ASN A 444 22.38 13.40 -7.06
C ASN A 444 23.48 14.44 -7.25
N LEU A 445 24.12 14.42 -8.41
CA LEU A 445 25.20 15.34 -8.75
C LEU A 445 24.64 16.45 -9.65
N ASN A 446 24.98 17.71 -9.32
CA ASN A 446 24.56 18.92 -10.06
C ASN A 446 25.34 19.10 -11.38
N GLY A 447 25.54 18.04 -12.15
CA GLY A 447 26.12 18.10 -13.50
C GLY A 447 27.60 18.49 -13.57
N LYS A 448 28.26 18.81 -12.45
CA LYS A 448 29.69 19.13 -12.39
C LYS A 448 30.46 17.95 -12.99
N SER A 449 31.22 18.18 -14.07
CA SER A 449 31.99 17.23 -14.92
C SER A 449 31.35 16.82 -16.26
N PHE A 450 30.10 17.21 -16.53
CA PHE A 450 29.47 17.05 -17.85
C PHE A 450 29.66 18.30 -18.71
N ARG A 451 29.88 18.10 -20.01
CA ARG A 451 30.04 19.15 -21.01
C ARG A 451 28.96 19.05 -22.08
N ASN A 452 28.65 20.15 -22.76
CA ASN A 452 27.80 20.05 -23.95
C ASN A 452 28.53 19.25 -25.05
N GLY A 453 27.79 18.45 -25.83
CA GLY A 453 28.34 17.50 -26.78
C GLY A 453 28.66 16.13 -26.18
N GLN A 454 29.69 15.46 -26.69
CA GLN A 454 30.02 14.07 -26.34
C GLN A 454 30.57 13.96 -24.90
N ASN A 455 29.98 13.07 -24.11
CA ASN A 455 30.42 12.70 -22.78
C ASN A 455 30.69 11.20 -22.69
N ARG A 456 31.70 10.84 -21.88
CA ARG A 456 32.08 9.46 -21.61
C ARG A 456 32.04 9.20 -20.11
N VAL A 457 31.24 8.23 -19.69
CA VAL A 457 31.12 7.78 -18.31
C VAL A 457 31.73 6.40 -18.18
N VAL A 458 32.62 6.23 -17.22
CA VAL A 458 33.26 4.94 -16.89
C VAL A 458 32.83 4.57 -15.49
N VAL A 459 32.26 3.37 -15.34
CA VAL A 459 31.86 2.80 -14.05
C VAL A 459 32.75 1.60 -13.79
N ASP A 460 33.65 1.75 -12.83
CA ASP A 460 34.45 0.65 -12.32
C ASP A 460 33.76 0.10 -11.07
N PHE A 461 33.53 -1.21 -11.05
CA PHE A 461 32.75 -1.84 -10.00
C PHE A 461 33.35 -3.18 -9.56
N ALA A 462 33.12 -3.51 -8.30
CA ALA A 462 33.46 -4.77 -7.69
C ALA A 462 32.34 -5.20 -6.75
N GLU A 463 31.86 -6.42 -6.91
CA GLU A 463 30.91 -7.06 -5.99
C GLU A 463 31.49 -7.08 -4.56
N LEU A 464 30.66 -6.74 -3.57
CA LEU A 464 31.07 -6.83 -2.17
C LEU A 464 31.31 -8.28 -1.74
N PRO A 465 32.32 -8.56 -0.91
CA PRO A 465 32.55 -9.90 -0.40
C PRO A 465 31.43 -10.31 0.56
N ASN A 466 30.78 -11.44 0.28
CA ASN A 466 29.65 -12.00 1.05
C ASN A 466 28.45 -11.04 1.19
N PRO A 467 27.80 -10.64 0.08
CA PRO A 467 26.66 -9.75 0.16
C PRO A 467 25.47 -10.51 0.82
N PRO A 468 24.81 -9.93 1.83
CA PRO A 468 23.67 -10.55 2.52
C PRO A 468 22.44 -10.74 1.63
N SER A 469 22.37 -10.03 0.50
CA SER A 469 21.35 -10.21 -0.54
C SER A 469 21.97 -10.56 -1.90
N THR A 470 21.22 -11.28 -2.74
CA THR A 470 21.62 -11.62 -4.12
C THR A 470 21.40 -10.46 -5.11
N MET A 471 20.90 -9.32 -4.63
CA MET A 471 20.60 -8.15 -5.46
C MET A 471 21.89 -7.37 -5.71
N LEU A 472 22.33 -7.38 -6.97
CA LEU A 472 23.47 -6.62 -7.48
C LEU A 472 22.93 -5.67 -8.54
N GLU A 473 22.88 -4.38 -8.22
CA GLU A 473 22.43 -3.38 -9.20
C GLU A 473 23.23 -2.07 -9.05
N ILE A 474 23.77 -1.59 -10.18
CA ILE A 474 24.15 -0.19 -10.37
C ILE A 474 23.22 0.38 -11.43
N HIS A 475 22.46 1.43 -11.08
CA HIS A 475 21.58 2.14 -11.99
C HIS A 475 22.02 3.60 -12.10
N LEU A 476 22.50 3.96 -13.29
CA LEU A 476 22.95 5.30 -13.63
C LEU A 476 21.90 5.96 -14.53
N ARG A 477 21.41 7.14 -14.16
CA ARG A 477 20.48 7.94 -14.96
C ARG A 477 20.96 9.38 -15.04
N VAL A 478 21.07 9.89 -16.26
CA VAL A 478 21.40 11.29 -16.54
C VAL A 478 20.17 11.96 -17.15
N SER A 479 19.73 13.05 -16.55
CA SER A 479 18.60 13.84 -17.06
C SER A 479 18.90 15.33 -17.07
N ARG A 480 18.25 16.04 -17.99
CA ARG A 480 18.25 17.50 -18.09
C ARG A 480 16.88 18.03 -17.67
N SER A 481 16.86 19.05 -16.81
CA SER A 481 15.65 19.81 -16.52
C SER A 481 15.48 20.94 -17.53
N LEU A 482 14.32 21.02 -18.17
CA LEU A 482 13.93 22.12 -19.07
C LEU A 482 13.32 23.29 -18.26
N GLN A 483 13.26 24.47 -18.86
CA GLN A 483 12.76 25.69 -18.23
C GLN A 483 11.27 25.63 -17.85
N ASP A 484 10.51 24.74 -18.49
CA ASP A 484 9.09 24.46 -18.21
C ASP A 484 8.89 23.46 -17.05
N GLY A 485 9.97 22.98 -16.43
CA GLY A 485 9.96 21.99 -15.36
C GLY A 485 9.94 20.53 -15.85
N GLN A 486 9.88 20.27 -17.16
CA GLN A 486 9.98 18.91 -17.69
C GLN A 486 11.39 18.35 -17.55
N LYS A 487 11.50 17.04 -17.30
CA LYS A 487 12.79 16.34 -17.22
C LYS A 487 12.97 15.42 -18.41
N VAL A 488 13.99 15.69 -19.22
CA VAL A 488 14.39 14.85 -20.36
C VAL A 488 15.50 13.91 -19.92
N VAL A 489 15.32 12.60 -20.15
CA VAL A 489 16.37 11.61 -19.86
C VAL A 489 17.34 11.56 -21.04
N LEU A 490 18.61 11.87 -20.78
CA LEU A 490 19.67 11.85 -21.79
C LEU A 490 20.34 10.47 -21.88
N GLY A 491 20.35 9.72 -20.78
CA GLY A 491 20.88 8.36 -20.75
C GLY A 491 20.49 7.62 -19.49
N GLU A 492 20.30 6.31 -19.61
CA GLU A 492 19.95 5.41 -18.51
C GLU A 492 20.59 4.04 -18.74
N TRP A 493 21.35 3.56 -17.75
CA TRP A 493 22.11 2.32 -17.83
C TRP A 493 22.02 1.53 -16.53
N ARG A 494 22.04 0.20 -16.64
CA ARG A 494 22.00 -0.72 -15.49
C ARG A 494 23.10 -1.77 -15.60
N ILE A 495 23.73 -2.09 -14.48
CA ILE A 495 24.79 -3.10 -14.36
C ILE A 495 24.41 -4.09 -13.25
N ASN A 496 24.26 -5.37 -13.62
CA ASN A 496 23.85 -6.46 -12.72
C ASN A 496 24.81 -7.64 -12.85
N GLU A 497 26.12 -7.37 -12.86
CA GLU A 497 27.17 -8.35 -13.15
C GLU A 497 27.91 -8.77 -11.88
N LYS A 498 28.23 -10.06 -11.77
CA LYS A 498 28.99 -10.60 -10.63
C LYS A 498 30.49 -10.33 -10.79
N GLY A 499 31.18 -10.21 -9.66
CA GLY A 499 32.62 -10.00 -9.60
C GLY A 499 33.04 -8.55 -9.89
N THR A 500 34.21 -8.39 -10.51
CA THR A 500 34.83 -7.08 -10.79
C THR A 500 34.81 -6.76 -12.28
N GLY A 501 34.46 -5.54 -12.64
CA GLY A 501 34.39 -5.12 -14.03
C GLY A 501 34.44 -3.60 -14.23
N SER A 502 34.50 -3.21 -15.51
CA SER A 502 34.40 -1.81 -15.94
C SER A 502 33.41 -1.70 -17.10
N ARG A 503 32.58 -0.67 -17.08
CA ARG A 503 31.62 -0.36 -18.15
C ARG A 503 31.77 1.08 -18.60
N ILE A 504 31.73 1.27 -19.91
CA ILE A 504 31.87 2.58 -20.56
C ILE A 504 30.55 2.91 -21.23
N PHE A 505 30.04 4.11 -20.95
CA PHE A 505 28.81 4.64 -21.53
C PHE A 505 29.12 5.97 -22.21
N GLU A 506 28.71 6.11 -23.45
CA GLU A 506 28.89 7.33 -24.23
C GLU A 506 27.53 7.90 -24.60
N PHE A 507 27.37 9.21 -24.46
CA PHE A 507 26.14 9.90 -24.82
C PHE A 507 26.42 11.37 -25.13
N GLU A 508 25.49 12.00 -25.81
CA GLU A 508 25.60 13.39 -26.23
C GLU A 508 24.62 14.27 -25.45
N ILE A 509 25.13 15.40 -24.97
CA ILE A 509 24.32 16.45 -24.34
C ILE A 509 24.08 17.54 -25.38
N PRO A 510 22.85 17.72 -25.89
CA PRO A 510 22.58 18.74 -26.90
C PRO A 510 22.87 20.14 -26.35
N LYS A 511 23.40 21.03 -27.19
CA LYS A 511 23.67 22.42 -26.81
C LYS A 511 22.39 23.16 -26.45
#